data_AF-A0A2D7ZIZ7-F1
#
_entry.id   AF-A0A2D7ZIZ7-F1
#
_cell.length_a   1.000
_cell.length_b   1.000
_cell.length_c   1.000
_cell.angle_alpha   90.00
_cell.angle_beta   90.00
_cell.angle_gamma   90.00
#
_symmetry.space_group_name_H-M   'P 1'
#
loop_
_entity.id
_entity.type
_entity.pdbx_description
1 polymer ?
#
loop_
_entity_poly.entity_id
_entity_poly.type
_entity_poly.pdbx_seq_one_letter_code
_entity_poly.pdbx_strand_id
1 'polypeptide(L)'
;MAAWRLSVAGFGLVLSGAAFEATSGPVRMIFALVGEALPAEMGEPLRFSIALMGAVTLGWWLTLEAAFKAIDLLGDRATPVWRGVTVSVVGWYVIDGALSAATGYALNILPNTLLLVGYLIPVLAAGVMRRR
;
A
#
# COMPACT_ATOMS: atom_id res chain seq x y z
N MET A 1 11.55 -0.06 8.58
CA MET A 1 11.18 -0.59 7.25
C MET A 1 10.54 -1.97 7.27
N ALA A 2 11.02 -2.94 8.06
CA ALA A 2 10.42 -4.29 8.09
C ALA A 2 8.91 -4.27 8.40
N ALA A 3 8.49 -3.53 9.45
CA ALA A 3 7.08 -3.39 9.79
C ALA A 3 6.23 -2.83 8.64
N TRP A 4 6.72 -1.80 7.94
CA TRP A 4 6.05 -1.21 6.78
C TRP A 4 5.94 -2.19 5.61
N ARG A 5 7.01 -2.95 5.32
CA ARG A 5 7.01 -3.98 4.26
C ARG A 5 5.97 -5.07 4.55
N LEU A 6 5.95 -5.55 5.80
CA LEU A 6 5.00 -6.56 6.25
C LEU A 6 3.56 -6.05 6.26
N SER A 7 3.32 -4.76 6.56
CA SER A 7 1.97 -4.20 6.51
C SER A 7 1.42 -4.15 5.10
N VAL A 8 2.24 -3.81 4.08
CA VAL A 8 1.81 -3.83 2.67
C VAL A 8 1.45 -5.25 2.24
N ALA A 9 2.30 -6.24 2.57
CA ALA A 9 2.03 -7.64 2.27
C ALA A 9 0.75 -8.14 2.97
N GLY A 10 0.63 -7.90 4.27
CA GLY A 10 -0.52 -8.31 5.07
C GLY A 10 -1.83 -7.69 4.57
N PHE A 11 -1.81 -6.40 4.22
CA PHE A 11 -2.97 -5.73 3.64
C PHE A 11 -3.38 -6.36 2.31
N GLY A 12 -2.42 -6.63 1.42
CA GLY A 12 -2.68 -7.32 0.15
C GLY A 12 -3.28 -8.71 0.34
N LEU A 13 -2.80 -9.48 1.32
CA LEU A 13 -3.38 -10.79 1.67
C LEU A 13 -4.82 -10.67 2.16
N VAL A 14 -5.10 -9.71 3.05
CA VAL A 14 -6.45 -9.48 3.58
C VAL A 14 -7.42 -9.11 2.46
N LEU A 15 -7.05 -8.17 1.59
CA LEU A 15 -7.89 -7.78 0.45
C LEU A 15 -8.12 -8.96 -0.51
N SER A 16 -7.09 -9.76 -0.80
CA SER A 16 -7.20 -10.95 -1.66
C SER A 16 -8.23 -11.95 -1.12
N GLY A 17 -8.37 -12.04 0.21
CA GLY A 17 -9.36 -12.87 0.89
C GLY A 17 -10.81 -12.51 0.56
N ALA A 18 -11.10 -11.31 0.03
CA ALA A 18 -12.46 -10.92 -0.35
C ALA A 18 -13.05 -11.76 -1.50
N ALA A 19 -12.21 -12.51 -2.22
CA ALA A 19 -12.64 -13.42 -3.29
C ALA A 19 -13.66 -14.45 -2.81
N PHE A 20 -13.58 -14.86 -1.54
CA PHE A 20 -14.47 -15.85 -0.95
C PHE A 20 -15.19 -15.29 0.27
N GLU A 21 -16.47 -15.64 0.44
CA GLU A 21 -17.24 -15.15 1.59
C GLU A 21 -16.65 -15.63 2.92
N ALA A 22 -16.17 -16.87 2.95
CA ALA A 22 -15.54 -17.48 4.13
C ALA A 22 -14.35 -16.67 4.69
N THR A 23 -13.67 -15.89 3.84
CA THR A 23 -12.50 -15.08 4.19
C THR A 23 -12.74 -13.58 4.13
N SER A 24 -14.00 -13.15 3.97
CA SER A 24 -14.36 -11.73 3.81
C SER A 24 -14.40 -10.95 5.13
N GLY A 25 -14.41 -11.60 6.29
CA GLY A 25 -14.51 -10.94 7.60
C GLY A 25 -13.49 -9.82 7.83
N PRO A 26 -12.17 -10.07 7.68
CA PRO A 26 -11.15 -9.04 7.85
C PRO A 26 -11.30 -7.84 6.90
N VAL A 27 -11.71 -8.08 5.64
CA VAL A 27 -11.93 -7.00 4.67
C VAL A 27 -13.11 -6.12 5.10
N ARG A 28 -14.21 -6.73 5.54
CA ARG A 28 -15.38 -6.02 6.05
C ARG A 28 -15.03 -5.15 7.25
N MET A 29 -14.19 -5.67 8.16
CA MET A 29 -13.71 -4.90 9.31
C MET A 29 -12.93 -3.65 8.90
N ILE A 30 -12.00 -3.77 7.94
CA ILE A 30 -11.22 -2.62 7.45
C ILE A 30 -12.14 -1.54 6.88
N PHE A 31 -13.06 -1.93 6.00
CA PHE A 31 -14.00 -1.01 5.37
C PHE A 31 -14.93 -0.34 6.40
N ALA A 32 -15.38 -1.07 7.42
CA ALA A 32 -16.15 -0.50 8.52
C ALA A 32 -15.35 0.51 9.35
N LEU A 33 -14.05 0.25 9.61
CA LEU A 33 -13.18 1.17 10.37
C LEU A 33 -12.94 2.50 9.65
N VAL A 34 -12.98 2.51 8.32
CA VAL A 34 -12.81 3.73 7.51
C VAL A 34 -14.14 4.40 7.15
N GLY A 35 -15.26 3.96 7.74
CA GLY A 35 -16.59 4.55 7.54
C GLY A 35 -17.29 4.13 6.25
N GLU A 36 -16.73 3.16 5.51
CA GLU A 36 -17.19 2.71 4.19
C GLU A 36 -17.70 1.27 4.27
N ALA A 37 -18.59 0.97 5.22
CA ALA A 37 -19.03 -0.40 5.48
C ALA A 37 -19.56 -1.08 4.21
N LEU A 38 -18.99 -2.25 3.90
CA LEU A 38 -19.40 -3.02 2.72
C LEU A 38 -20.84 -3.53 2.86
N PRO A 39 -21.58 -3.67 1.74
CA PRO A 39 -22.90 -4.27 1.75
C PRO A 39 -22.90 -5.66 2.40
N ALA A 40 -24.02 -6.03 3.02
CA ALA A 40 -24.19 -7.36 3.63
C ALA A 40 -23.88 -8.48 2.62
N GLU A 41 -24.40 -8.35 1.40
CA GLU A 41 -24.08 -9.23 0.29
C GLU A 41 -23.16 -8.53 -0.71
N MET A 42 -21.94 -9.05 -0.89
CA MET A 42 -21.04 -8.61 -1.95
C MET A 42 -21.28 -9.44 -3.20
N GLY A 43 -21.75 -8.79 -4.26
CA GLY A 43 -21.85 -9.39 -5.59
C GLY A 43 -20.48 -9.77 -6.16
N GLU A 44 -20.48 -10.65 -7.15
CA GLU A 44 -19.25 -11.17 -7.79
C GLU A 44 -18.30 -10.06 -8.28
N PRO A 45 -18.77 -8.98 -8.96
CA PRO A 45 -17.87 -7.92 -9.43
C PRO A 45 -17.16 -7.19 -8.29
N LEU A 46 -17.84 -6.95 -7.16
CA LEU A 46 -17.26 -6.26 -6.02
C LEU A 46 -16.20 -7.13 -5.34
N ARG A 47 -16.49 -8.42 -5.14
CA ARG A 47 -15.51 -9.39 -4.61
C ARG A 47 -14.27 -9.47 -5.48
N PHE A 48 -14.48 -9.65 -6.79
CA PHE A 48 -13.39 -9.71 -7.74
C PHE A 48 -12.54 -8.44 -7.69
N SER A 49 -13.18 -7.27 -7.67
CA SER A 49 -12.46 -5.97 -7.64
C SER A 49 -11.61 -5.83 -6.38
N ILE A 50 -12.16 -6.12 -5.19
CA ILE A 50 -11.41 -6.03 -3.92
C ILE A 50 -10.27 -7.06 -3.90
N ALA A 51 -10.54 -8.31 -4.31
CA ALA A 51 -9.54 -9.36 -4.35
C ALA A 51 -8.39 -9.04 -5.34
N LEU A 52 -8.74 -8.47 -6.50
CA LEU A 52 -7.78 -8.01 -7.50
C LEU A 52 -6.90 -6.89 -6.94
N MET A 53 -7.46 -5.94 -6.19
CA MET A 53 -6.67 -4.91 -5.50
C MET A 53 -5.70 -5.52 -4.48
N GLY A 54 -6.10 -6.60 -3.81
CA GLY A 54 -5.20 -7.38 -2.97
C GLY A 54 -4.04 -7.99 -3.75
N ALA A 55 -4.32 -8.66 -4.88
CA ALA A 55 -3.30 -9.25 -5.74
C ALA A 55 -2.33 -8.18 -6.31
N VAL A 56 -2.84 -7.03 -6.74
CA VAL A 56 -2.04 -5.89 -7.20
C VAL A 56 -1.12 -5.39 -6.07
N THR A 57 -1.65 -5.24 -4.86
CA THR A 57 -0.87 -4.83 -3.68
C THR A 57 0.25 -5.81 -3.36
N LEU A 58 0.00 -7.12 -3.48
CA LEU A 58 1.04 -8.14 -3.31
C LEU A 58 2.11 -8.09 -4.40
N GLY A 59 1.71 -7.83 -5.65
CA GLY A 59 2.64 -7.60 -6.75
C GLY A 59 3.54 -6.38 -6.49
N TRP A 60 2.98 -5.29 -5.98
CA TRP A 60 3.75 -4.11 -5.55
C TRP A 60 4.72 -4.45 -4.42
N TRP A 61 4.25 -5.17 -3.41
CA TRP A 61 5.10 -5.63 -2.31
C TRP A 61 6.29 -6.43 -2.85
N LEU A 62 6.08 -7.46 -3.67
CA LEU A 62 7.17 -8.25 -4.25
C LEU A 62 8.15 -7.40 -5.07
N THR A 63 7.65 -6.43 -5.83
CA THR A 63 8.48 -5.50 -6.60
C THR A 63 9.32 -4.60 -5.71
N LEU A 64 8.74 -4.10 -4.62
CA LEU A 64 9.45 -3.29 -3.62
C LEU A 64 10.46 -4.12 -2.84
N GLU A 65 10.16 -5.37 -2.51
CA GLU A 65 11.12 -6.31 -1.89
C GLU A 65 12.35 -6.50 -2.78
N ALA A 66 12.14 -6.68 -4.08
CA ALA A 66 13.23 -6.77 -5.05
C ALA A 66 14.05 -5.47 -5.13
N ALA A 67 13.39 -4.31 -5.12
CA ALA A 67 14.05 -3.01 -5.09
C ALA A 67 14.86 -2.79 -3.80
N PHE A 68 14.34 -3.17 -2.64
CA PHE A 68 15.06 -3.09 -1.37
C PHE A 68 16.26 -4.03 -1.34
N LYS A 69 16.12 -5.25 -1.88
CA LYS A 69 17.27 -6.16 -2.04
C LYS A 69 18.34 -5.54 -2.95
N ALA A 70 17.95 -4.89 -4.05
CA ALA A 70 18.89 -4.19 -4.92
C ALA A 70 19.58 -3.02 -4.20
N ILE A 71 18.84 -2.27 -3.39
CA ILE A 71 19.38 -1.21 -2.53
C ILE A 71 20.45 -1.77 -1.58
N ASP A 72 20.17 -2.86 -0.89
CA ASP A 72 21.09 -3.48 0.06
C ASP A 72 22.38 -3.93 -0.64
N LEU A 73 22.27 -4.50 -1.84
CA LEU A 73 23.42 -4.92 -2.66
C LEU A 73 24.25 -3.75 -3.21
N LEU A 74 23.62 -2.60 -3.50
CA LEU A 74 24.29 -1.41 -4.04
C LEU A 74 24.99 -0.59 -2.95
N GLY A 75 24.57 -0.70 -1.69
CA GLY A 75 25.10 0.05 -0.56
C GLY A 75 25.08 1.56 -0.83
N ASP A 76 26.24 2.20 -0.73
CA ASP A 76 26.40 3.64 -0.94
C ASP A 76 25.96 4.16 -2.31
N ARG A 77 25.90 3.28 -3.33
CA ARG A 77 25.46 3.64 -4.68
C ARG A 77 23.94 3.57 -4.85
N ALA A 78 23.19 3.18 -3.82
CA ALA A 78 21.75 2.96 -3.90
C ALA A 78 20.90 4.25 -3.99
N THR A 79 21.49 5.44 -3.81
CA THR A 79 20.77 6.73 -3.79
C THR A 79 19.79 6.92 -4.96
N PRO A 80 20.12 6.60 -6.23
CA PRO A 80 19.17 6.71 -7.33
C PRO A 80 17.96 5.78 -7.19
N VAL A 81 18.16 4.56 -6.67
CA VAL A 81 17.08 3.60 -6.46
C VAL A 81 16.16 4.07 -5.33
N TRP A 82 16.74 4.57 -4.23
CA TRP A 82 15.96 5.20 -3.15
C TRP A 82 15.08 6.34 -3.63
N ARG A 83 15.62 7.22 -4.49
CA ARG A 83 14.85 8.31 -5.11
C ARG A 83 13.73 7.78 -5.99
N GLY A 84 14.02 6.78 -6.83
CA GLY A 84 13.03 6.14 -7.69
C GLY A 84 11.86 5.56 -6.88
N VAL A 85 12.16 4.76 -5.85
CA VAL A 85 11.13 4.19 -4.95
C VAL A 85 10.34 5.30 -4.25
N THR A 86 11.02 6.33 -3.73
CA THR A 86 10.36 7.44 -3.04
C THR A 86 9.41 8.19 -3.97
N VAL A 87 9.85 8.51 -5.19
CA VAL A 87 9.02 9.17 -6.21
C VAL A 87 7.81 8.30 -6.54
N SER A 88 7.98 6.98 -6.69
CA SER A 88 6.87 6.07 -6.95
C SER A 88 5.85 6.04 -5.81
N VAL A 89 6.30 5.95 -4.55
CA VAL A 89 5.40 5.90 -3.37
C VAL A 89 4.66 7.23 -3.20
N VAL A 90 5.37 8.37 -3.31
CA VAL A 90 4.75 9.70 -3.22
C VAL A 90 3.79 9.95 -4.39
N GLY A 91 4.18 9.58 -5.60
CA GLY A 91 3.34 9.70 -6.79
C GLY A 91 2.06 8.89 -6.68
N TRP A 92 2.15 7.65 -6.21
CA TRP A 92 0.98 6.83 -5.90
C TRP A 92 0.05 7.51 -4.88
N TYR A 93 0.59 7.98 -3.75
CA TYR A 93 -0.20 8.66 -2.71
C TYR A 93 -0.95 9.88 -3.26
N VAL A 94 -0.30 10.70 -4.09
CA VAL A 94 -0.92 11.89 -4.69
C VAL A 94 -2.04 11.50 -5.65
N ILE A 95 -1.79 10.54 -6.56
CA ILE A 95 -2.78 10.11 -7.55
C ILE A 95 -3.97 9.46 -6.86
N ASP A 96 -3.72 8.50 -5.96
CA ASP A 96 -4.77 7.77 -5.25
C ASP A 96 -5.60 8.67 -4.34
N GLY A 97 -4.94 9.58 -3.62
CA GLY A 97 -5.61 10.57 -2.77
C GLY A 97 -6.48 11.55 -3.56
N ALA A 98 -5.99 12.04 -4.70
CA ALA A 98 -6.75 12.93 -5.57
C ALA A 98 -7.99 12.25 -6.14
N LEU A 99 -7.85 11.00 -6.62
CA LEU A 99 -8.99 10.21 -7.12
C LEU A 99 -9.98 9.89 -6.00
N SER A 100 -9.50 9.51 -4.82
CA SER A 100 -10.35 9.24 -3.65
C SER A 100 -11.20 10.46 -3.28
N ALA A 101 -10.59 11.65 -3.22
CA ALA A 101 -11.33 12.89 -2.97
C ALA A 101 -12.35 13.19 -4.07
N ALA A 102 -11.95 13.07 -5.34
CA ALA A 102 -12.81 13.38 -6.49
C ALA A 102 -14.01 12.43 -6.64
N THR A 103 -13.92 11.23 -6.09
CA THR A 103 -14.96 10.18 -6.19
C THR A 103 -15.80 10.01 -4.93
N GLY A 104 -15.58 10.84 -3.90
CA GLY A 104 -16.35 10.83 -2.66
C GLY A 104 -15.79 9.94 -1.54
N TYR A 105 -14.64 9.29 -1.75
CA TYR A 105 -13.99 8.37 -0.81
C TYR A 105 -12.79 9.03 -0.08
N ALA A 106 -12.90 10.31 0.27
CA ALA A 106 -11.78 11.09 0.83
C ALA A 106 -11.19 10.51 2.12
N LEU A 107 -11.97 9.72 2.89
CA LEU A 107 -11.48 9.04 4.08
C LEU A 107 -10.34 8.05 3.79
N ASN A 108 -10.22 7.55 2.56
CA ASN A 108 -9.09 6.70 2.12
C ASN A 108 -7.73 7.42 2.21
N ILE A 109 -7.71 8.76 2.22
CA ILE A 109 -6.47 9.55 2.37
C ILE A 109 -5.83 9.30 3.73
N LEU A 110 -6.61 9.04 4.79
CA LEU A 110 -6.08 8.80 6.14
C LEU A 110 -5.16 7.57 6.22
N PRO A 111 -5.62 6.34 5.92
CA PRO A 111 -4.75 5.16 5.94
C PRO A 111 -3.58 5.29 4.95
N ASN A 112 -3.79 5.91 3.80
CA ASN A 112 -2.71 6.17 2.83
C ASN A 112 -1.65 7.13 3.36
N THR A 113 -2.05 8.16 4.12
CA THR A 113 -1.12 9.08 4.78
C THR A 113 -0.30 8.35 5.83
N LEU A 114 -0.93 7.47 6.62
CA LEU A 114 -0.22 6.62 7.58
C LEU A 114 0.80 5.72 6.88
N LEU A 115 0.41 5.11 5.75
CA LEU A 115 1.31 4.28 4.95
C LEU A 115 2.48 5.10 4.40
N LEU A 116 2.23 6.30 3.86
CA LEU A 116 3.27 7.19 3.35
C LEU A 116 4.22 7.64 4.46
N VAL A 117 3.71 8.08 5.60
CA VAL A 117 4.51 8.53 6.73
C VAL A 117 5.34 7.37 7.31
N GLY A 118 4.75 6.18 7.42
CA GLY A 118 5.46 4.97 7.84
C GLY A 118 6.61 4.57 6.92
N TYR A 119 6.53 4.92 5.63
CA TYR A 119 7.62 4.81 4.66
C TYR A 119 8.65 5.94 4.83
N LEU A 120 8.20 7.20 4.84
CA LEU A 120 9.09 8.36 4.78
C LEU A 120 9.93 8.54 6.05
N ILE A 121 9.39 8.27 7.24
CA ILE A 121 10.13 8.40 8.51
C ILE A 121 11.46 7.64 8.48
N PRO A 122 11.50 6.32 8.25
CA PRO A 122 12.75 5.57 8.23
C PRO A 122 13.67 5.95 7.06
N VAL A 123 13.12 6.33 5.90
CA VAL A 123 13.94 6.77 4.74
C VAL A 123 14.64 8.09 5.05
N LEU A 124 13.93 9.06 5.62
CA LEU A 124 14.49 10.35 6.01
C LEU A 124 15.48 10.22 7.17
N ALA A 125 15.15 9.41 8.18
CA ALA A 125 16.02 9.14 9.33
C ALA A 125 17.34 8.48 8.92
N ALA A 126 17.31 7.57 7.93
CA ALA A 126 18.50 6.92 7.40
C ALA A 126 19.37 7.82 6.51
N GLY A 127 18.88 9.02 6.13
CA GLY A 127 19.66 9.97 5.33
C GLY A 127 19.99 9.52 3.90
N VAL A 128 19.38 8.43 3.43
CA VAL A 128 19.71 7.75 2.15
C VAL A 128 19.42 8.60 0.90
N MET A 129 18.76 9.74 1.06
CA MET A 129 18.44 10.68 -0.02
C MET A 129 19.36 11.92 -0.07
N ARG A 130 20.23 12.13 0.92
CA ARG A 130 21.16 13.27 0.95
C ARG A 130 22.14 13.19 -0.23
N ARG A 131 22.40 14.32 -0.88
CA ARG A 131 23.53 14.42 -1.82
C ARG A 131 24.81 14.28 -0.97
N ARG A 132 25.62 13.26 -1.25
CA ARG A 132 27.02 13.22 -0.83
C ARG A 132 27.81 14.21 -1.68
#